data_AF-A0ABD6BYA9-F1
#
_entry.id   AF-A0ABD6BYA9-F1
#
_cell.length_a   1.000
_cell.length_b   1.000
_cell.length_c   1.000
_cell.angle_alpha   90.00
_cell.angle_beta   90.00
_cell.angle_gamma   90.00
#
_symmetry.space_group_name_H-M   'P 1'
#
loop_
_entity.id
_entity.type
_entity.pdbx_description
1 polymer ?
#
loop_
_entity_poly.entity_id
_entity_poly.type
_entity_poly.pdbx_seq_one_letter_code
_entity_poly.pdbx_strand_id
1 'polypeptide(L)' 'MNIVDGDRIECDRCESVFPIEDVSLLEKETNRDYERVLCAACLGVVGVPKGYTLRRDISHLAG' A
#
# COMPACT_ATOMS: atom_id res chain seq x y z
N MET A 1 3.70 6.38 -4.07
CA MET A 1 3.69 6.12 -2.61
C MET A 1 4.10 7.39 -1.88
N ASN A 2 3.31 7.84 -0.91
CA ASN A 2 3.56 9.06 -0.13
C ASN A 2 3.68 8.69 1.36
N ILE A 3 4.91 8.74 1.90
CA ILE A 3 5.16 8.58 3.33
C ILE A 3 4.84 9.92 4.02
N VAL A 4 4.07 9.85 5.09
CA VAL A 4 3.70 10.97 5.97
C VAL A 4 4.34 10.70 7.33
N ASP A 5 5.03 11.69 7.90
CA ASP A 5 5.61 11.61 9.25
C ASP A 5 6.55 10.40 9.48
N GLY A 6 7.35 10.00 8.47
CA GLY A 6 8.43 9.01 8.58
C GLY A 6 8.00 7.54 8.68
N ASP A 7 6.95 7.26 9.46
CA ASP A 7 6.44 5.90 9.73
C ASP A 7 4.95 5.71 9.36
N ARG A 8 4.30 6.74 8.83
CA ARG A 8 2.90 6.69 8.39
C ARG A 8 2.80 6.84 6.89
N ILE A 9 1.67 6.42 6.34
CA ILE A 9 1.47 6.37 4.91
C ILE A 9 -0.01 6.49 4.60
N GLU A 10 -0.32 7.21 3.53
CA GLU A 10 -1.69 7.43 3.09
C GLU A 10 -2.18 6.23 2.25
N CYS A 11 -3.39 5.75 2.57
CA CYS A 11 -4.08 4.76 1.76
C CYS A 11 -4.62 5.41 0.48
N ASP A 12 -4.20 4.93 -0.69
CA ASP A 12 -4.57 5.49 -2.01
C ASP A 12 -6.07 5.38 -2.33
N ARG A 13 -6.84 4.61 -1.56
CA ARG A 13 -8.29 4.44 -1.77
C ARG A 13 -9.16 5.33 -0.89
N CYS A 14 -8.81 5.48 0.38
CA CYS A 14 -9.65 6.17 1.36
C CYS A 14 -8.99 7.42 1.95
N GLU A 15 -7.81 7.78 1.45
CA GLU A 15 -7.06 9.01 1.79
C GLU A 15 -6.77 9.15 3.31
N SER A 16 -6.92 8.03 4.05
CA SER A 16 -6.67 7.98 5.49
C SER A 16 -5.22 7.55 5.73
N VAL A 17 -4.62 8.09 6.78
CA VAL A 17 -3.22 7.85 7.13
C VAL A 17 -3.10 6.75 8.18
N PHE A 18 -2.30 5.73 7.89
CA PHE A 18 -2.07 4.57 8.75
C PHE A 18 -0.58 4.42 9.06
N PRO A 19 -0.21 3.73 10.15
CA PRO A 19 1.13 3.20 10.31
C PRO A 19 1.52 2.34 9.10
N ILE A 20 2.78 2.41 8.68
CA ILE A 20 3.27 1.66 7.51
C ILE A 20 3.12 0.14 7.67
N GLU A 21 3.15 -0.36 8.90
CA GLU A 21 2.94 -1.77 9.25
C GLU A 21 1.49 -2.24 9.06
N ASP A 22 0.53 -1.30 9.02
CA ASP A 22 -0.91 -1.59 8.92
C ASP A 22 -1.45 -1.51 7.48
N VAL A 23 -0.57 -1.25 6.51
CA VAL A 23 -0.91 -1.17 5.09
C VAL A 23 -0.17 -2.21 4.27
N SER A 24 -0.63 -2.44 3.05
CA SER A 24 0.01 -3.31 2.09
C SER A 24 0.20 -2.58 0.77
N LEU A 25 1.25 -2.97 0.04
CA LEU A 25 1.54 -2.46 -1.29
C LEU A 25 1.03 -3.46 -2.34
N LEU A 26 0.09 -3.02 -3.16
CA LEU A 26 -0.27 -3.68 -4.41
C LEU A 26 0.64 -3.15 -5.51
N GLU A 27 1.36 -4.05 -6.15
CA GLU A 27 2.31 -3.72 -7.21
C GLU A 27 1.93 -4.44 -8.49
N LYS A 28 2.24 -3.81 -9.62
CA LYS A 28 2.19 -4.47 -10.92
C LYS A 28 3.61 -4.71 -11.39
N GLU A 29 3.98 -5.97 -11.62
CA GLU A 29 5.36 -6.37 -11.96
C GLU A 29 5.96 -5.57 -13.12
N THR A 30 5.11 -5.14 -14.06
CA THR A 30 5.54 -4.49 -15.29
C THR A 30 5.54 -2.96 -15.22
N ASN A 31 4.95 -2.35 -14.19
CA ASN A 31 4.85 -0.89 -14.12
C ASN A 31 4.67 -0.38 -12.67
N ARG A 32 5.68 0.34 -12.17
CA ARG A 32 5.70 0.93 -10.83
C ARG A 32 4.72 2.10 -10.65
N ASP A 33 4.27 2.74 -11.72
CA ASP A 33 3.26 3.82 -11.63
C ASP A 33 1.90 3.30 -11.16
N TYR A 34 1.69 1.98 -11.19
CA TYR A 34 0.49 1.30 -10.71
C TYR A 34 0.59 0.80 -9.27
N GLU A 35 1.67 1.13 -8.56
CA GLU A 35 1.80 0.85 -7.14
C GLU A 35 0.68 1.55 -6.36
N ARG A 36 0.01 0.77 -5.49
CA ARG A 36 -1.07 1.25 -4.62
C ARG A 36 -0.87 0.80 -3.19
N VAL A 37 -0.85 1.74 -2.27
CA VAL A 37 -0.85 1.49 -0.83
C VAL A 37 -2.29 1.37 -0.36
N LEU A 38 -2.64 0.27 0.28
CA LEU A 38 -3.99 0.04 0.81
C LEU A 38 -3.95 -0.42 2.27
N CYS A 39 -4.81 0.17 3.09
CA CYS A 39 -5.11 -0.37 4.42
C CYS A 39 -5.84 -1.72 4.32
N ALA A 40 -5.81 -2.51 5.40
CA ALA A 40 -6.43 -3.83 5.45
C ALA A 40 -7.91 -3.85 5.00
N ALA A 41 -8.69 -2.85 5.41
CA ALA A 41 -10.10 -2.73 5.03
C ALA A 41 -10.27 -2.51 3.52
N CYS A 42 -9.50 -1.58 2.93
CA CYS A 42 -9.56 -1.30 1.50
C CYS A 42 -9.04 -2.47 0.67
N LEU A 43 -7.98 -3.14 1.12
CA LEU A 43 -7.47 -4.34 0.49
C LEU A 43 -8.50 -5.48 0.52
N GLY A 44 -9.25 -5.65 1.61
CA GLY A 44 -10.33 -6.65 1.69
C GLY A 44 -11.45 -6.41 0.67
N VAL A 45 -11.69 -5.16 0.29
CA VAL A 45 -12.67 -4.79 -0.75
C VAL A 45 -12.11 -4.95 -2.16
N VAL A 46 -10.86 -4.51 -2.38
CA VAL A 46 -10.22 -4.51 -3.72
C VAL A 46 -9.72 -5.90 -4.11
N GLY A 47 -9.22 -6.67 -3.15
CA GLY A 47 -8.49 -7.91 -3.39
C GLY A 47 -7.14 -7.69 -4.08
N VAL A 48 -6.59 -8.76 -4.66
CA VAL A 48 -5.37 -8.72 -5.46
C VAL A 48 -5.74 -9.06 -6.91
N PRO A 49 -5.87 -8.07 -7.80
CA PRO A 49 -6.25 -8.32 -9.19
C PRO A 49 -5.20 -9.15 -9.94
N LYS A 50 -5.60 -9.82 -11.02
CA LYS A 50 -4.66 -10.62 -11.84
C LYS A 50 -3.53 -9.74 -12.37
N GLY A 51 -2.29 -10.22 -12.22
CA GLY A 51 -1.09 -9.50 -12.63
C GLY A 51 -0.62 -8.45 -11.62
N TYR A 52 -1.25 -8.39 -10.44
CA TYR A 52 -0.73 -7.67 -9.29
C TYR A 52 -0.18 -8.63 -8.25
N THR A 53 0.83 -8.16 -7.53
CA THR A 53 1.43 -8.84 -6.39
C THR A 53 1.19 -8.01 -5.14
N LEU A 54 0.97 -8.68 -4.01
CA LEU A 54 0.73 -8.03 -2.73
C LEU A 54 1.94 -8.20 -1.82
N ARG A 55 2.54 -7.09 -1.38
CA ARG A 55 3.49 -7.08 -0.27
C ARG A 55 2.80 -6.58 1.00
N ARG A 56 2.82 -7.40 2.05
CA ARG A 56 2.17 -7.11 3.34
C ARG A 56 3.09 -6.47 4.38
N ASP A 57 4.40 -6.69 4.24
CA ASP A 57 5.40 -6.07 5.10
C ASP A 57 6.24 -5.11 4.27
N ILE A 58 5.90 -3.83 4.39
CA ILE A 58 6.62 -2.73 3.74
C ILE A 58 7.23 -1.79 4.78
N SER A 59 7.34 -2.23 6.04
CA SER A 59 7.90 -1.43 7.14
C SER A 59 9.33 -0.97 6.86
N HIS A 60 10.12 -1.78 6.15
CA HIS A 60 11.47 -1.45 5.69
C HIS A 60 11.54 -0.27 4.69
N LEU A 61 10.39 0.20 4.19
CA LEU A 61 10.31 1.41 3.37
C LEU A 61 10.15 2.68 4.21
N ALA A 62 9.92 2.58 5.52
CA ALA A 62 10.02 3.72 6.43
C ALA A 62 11.47 4.22 6.46
N GLY A 63 11.63 5.54 6.33
CA GLY A 63 12.93 6.22 6.27
C GLY A 63 13.38 6.74 7.62
#